data_AF-A0A4S2HL88-F1
#
_entry.id   AF-A0A4S2HL88-F1
#
_cell.length_a   1.000
_cell.length_b   1.000
_cell.length_c   1.000
_cell.angle_alpha   90.00
_cell.angle_beta   90.00
_cell.angle_gamma   90.00
#
_symmetry.space_group_name_H-M   'P 1'
#
loop_
_entity.id
_entity.type
_entity.pdbx_description
1 polymer ?
#
loop_
_entity_poly.entity_id
_entity_poly.type
_entity_poly.pdbx_seq_one_letter_code
_entity_poly.pdbx_strand_id
1 'polypeptide(L)'
;MIEKSEMAELILNEFGLEGDDVHIINGHVPVHQKKEESPVKAGGKVLIIDGGFSKAYHKETGIASYMLIYNSYGLTLIVHEPFESSEIAIQEEANIVSRQVAVEYSMKRQLVRDTDNGKKLQIRIYLSLKNNEYNVPSSQKSEPPWLFIMKPMKLCQIP
;
A
#
# COMPACT_ATOMS: atom_id res chain seq x y z
N MET A 1 -7.28 9.20 20.38
CA MET A 1 -8.67 8.95 19.93
C MET A 1 -8.73 7.76 18.97
N ILE A 2 -7.92 7.72 17.90
CA ILE A 2 -7.83 6.61 16.93
C ILE A 2 -7.17 5.32 17.47
N GLU A 3 -6.75 5.28 18.73
CA GLU A 3 -6.00 4.13 19.28
C GLU A 3 -6.89 2.92 19.60
N LYS A 4 -8.21 3.12 19.68
CA LYS A 4 -9.20 2.06 19.94
C LYS A 4 -9.68 1.45 18.61
N SER A 5 -9.72 0.12 18.53
CA SER A 5 -10.15 -0.61 17.32
C SER A 5 -11.53 -0.20 16.85
N GLU A 6 -12.51 -0.11 17.75
CA GLU A 6 -13.90 0.28 17.44
C GLU A 6 -13.98 1.64 16.74
N MET A 7 -13.15 2.60 17.15
CA MET A 7 -13.15 3.92 16.53
C MET A 7 -12.49 3.91 15.15
N ALA A 8 -11.40 3.14 15.00
CA ALA A 8 -10.75 2.96 13.71
C ALA A 8 -11.70 2.28 12.70
N GLU A 9 -12.44 1.27 13.15
CA GLU A 9 -13.47 0.59 12.34
C GLU A 9 -14.58 1.53 11.91
N LEU A 10 -15.12 2.34 12.84
CA LEU A 10 -16.13 3.34 12.49
C LEU A 10 -15.64 4.31 11.41
N ILE A 11 -14.40 4.80 11.54
CA ILE A 11 -13.81 5.70 10.53
C ILE A 11 -13.71 4.99 9.18
N LEU A 12 -13.17 3.77 9.14
CA LEU A 12 -13.02 3.01 7.89
C LEU A 12 -14.37 2.73 7.22
N ASN A 13 -15.38 2.37 8.01
CA ASN A 13 -16.73 2.09 7.53
C ASN A 13 -17.38 3.32 6.90
N GLU A 14 -17.14 4.53 7.41
CA GLU A 14 -17.64 5.76 6.79
C GLU A 14 -17.05 6.04 5.40
N PHE A 15 -15.89 5.46 5.08
CA PHE A 15 -15.31 5.47 3.73
C PHE A 15 -15.70 4.24 2.90
N GLY A 16 -16.57 3.36 3.41
CA GLY A 16 -16.95 2.10 2.78
C GLY A 16 -15.79 1.10 2.69
N LEU A 17 -14.82 1.19 3.61
CA LEU A 17 -13.68 0.30 3.70
C LEU A 17 -13.91 -0.69 4.84
N GLU A 18 -13.87 -1.98 4.54
CA GLU A 18 -14.12 -3.07 5.49
C GLU A 18 -13.14 -4.21 5.19
N GLY A 19 -12.79 -4.99 6.22
CA GLY A 19 -11.87 -6.14 6.10
C GLY A 19 -10.61 -6.00 6.93
N ASP A 20 -9.81 -7.06 6.93
CA ASP A 20 -8.57 -7.15 7.70
C ASP A 20 -7.38 -6.49 6.98
N ASP A 21 -7.46 -6.28 5.66
CA ASP A 21 -6.43 -5.69 4.79
C ASP A 21 -6.57 -4.16 4.64
N VAL A 22 -7.32 -3.53 5.54
CA VAL A 22 -7.63 -2.11 5.52
C VAL A 22 -6.94 -1.41 6.68
N HIS A 23 -6.12 -0.40 6.36
CA HIS A 23 -5.36 0.36 7.35
C HIS A 23 -5.52 1.86 7.17
N ILE A 24 -5.54 2.56 8.30
CA ILE A 24 -5.39 4.01 8.39
C ILE A 24 -3.90 4.31 8.53
N ILE A 25 -3.34 4.99 7.53
CA ILE A 25 -1.96 5.48 7.59
C ILE A 25 -1.98 6.91 8.13
N ASN A 26 -1.50 7.09 9.36
CA ASN A 26 -1.48 8.39 10.01
C ASN A 26 -0.06 8.96 10.04
N GLY A 27 0.13 10.12 9.42
CA GLY A 27 1.40 10.84 9.41
C GLY A 27 1.51 11.88 10.53
N HIS A 28 2.70 12.50 10.64
CA HIS A 28 2.93 13.75 11.40
C HIS A 28 2.84 13.64 12.93
N VAL A 29 2.60 12.45 13.47
CA VAL A 29 2.57 12.21 14.92
C VAL A 29 3.87 11.49 15.32
N PRO A 30 4.72 12.08 16.17
CA PRO A 30 5.92 11.42 16.64
C PRO A 30 5.56 10.24 17.54
N VAL A 31 6.22 9.09 17.32
CA VAL A 31 6.08 7.90 18.15
C VAL A 31 7.20 7.87 19.17
N HIS A 32 6.86 7.89 20.45
CA HIS A 32 7.82 7.94 21.55
C HIS A 32 8.23 6.53 21.97
N GLN A 33 9.10 5.89 21.18
CA GLN A 33 9.52 4.50 21.46
C GLN A 33 10.23 4.35 22.82
N LYS A 34 10.89 5.41 23.33
CA LYS A 34 11.43 5.47 24.70
C LYS A 34 10.37 5.26 25.80
N LYS A 35 9.09 5.44 25.49
CA LYS A 35 7.94 5.20 26.38
C LYS A 35 7.18 3.92 26.01
N GLU A 36 7.81 3.01 25.26
CA GLU A 36 7.21 1.75 24.76
C GLU A 36 5.99 1.97 23.84
N GLU A 37 5.90 3.14 23.21
CA GLU A 37 4.81 3.43 22.27
C GLU A 37 4.99 2.63 20.96
N SER A 38 3.96 1.88 20.60
CA SER A 38 3.91 1.12 19.33
C SER A 38 3.45 2.01 18.17
N PRO A 39 4.13 1.95 17.00
CA PRO A 39 3.66 2.60 15.78
C PRO A 39 2.47 1.85 15.13
N VAL A 40 2.19 0.63 15.59
CA VAL A 40 1.01 -0.16 15.21
C VAL A 40 -0.01 -0.04 16.33
N LYS A 41 -1.16 0.58 16.02
CA LYS A 41 -2.24 0.86 16.98
C LYS A 41 -3.54 0.19 16.53
N ALA A 42 -4.55 0.22 17.40
CA ALA A 42 -5.90 -0.26 17.09
C ALA A 42 -5.93 -1.69 16.49
N GLY A 43 -5.14 -2.61 17.07
CA GLY A 43 -5.09 -4.00 16.62
C GLY A 43 -4.52 -4.22 15.21
N GLY A 44 -3.73 -3.28 14.69
CA GLY A 44 -3.17 -3.35 13.33
C GLY A 44 -3.85 -2.44 12.32
N LYS A 45 -5.03 -1.91 12.64
CA LYS A 45 -5.80 -1.04 11.73
C LYS A 45 -5.20 0.35 11.54
N VAL A 46 -4.28 0.77 12.41
CA VAL A 46 -3.73 2.13 12.39
C VAL A 46 -2.22 2.04 12.42
N LEU A 47 -1.58 2.55 11.37
CA LEU A 47 -0.14 2.58 11.22
C LEU A 47 0.34 4.03 11.29
N ILE A 48 1.23 4.31 12.25
CA ILE A 48 1.83 5.63 12.40
C ILE A 48 3.12 5.67 11.59
N ILE A 49 3.23 6.65 10.71
CA ILE A 49 4.45 6.94 9.95
C ILE A 49 4.93 8.35 10.28
N ASP A 50 6.24 8.53 10.27
CA ASP A 50 6.86 9.83 10.42
C ASP A 50 7.93 9.96 9.33
N GLY A 51 7.89 11.05 8.58
CA GLY A 51 8.86 11.41 7.55
C GLY A 51 10.18 11.84 8.19
N GLY A 52 10.82 10.91 8.91
CA GLY A 52 11.86 11.21 9.88
C GLY A 52 13.27 11.28 9.29
N PHE A 53 13.42 12.17 8.31
CA PHE A 53 14.70 12.87 8.09
C PHE A 53 14.65 14.31 8.63
N SER A 54 13.51 14.72 9.19
CA SER A 54 13.41 16.04 9.82
C SER A 54 14.21 16.07 11.13
N LYS A 55 15.24 16.92 11.16
CA LYS A 55 16.12 17.17 12.33
C LYS A 55 15.36 17.42 13.63
N ALA A 56 14.11 17.90 13.56
CA ALA A 56 13.28 18.22 14.72
C ALA A 56 12.90 17.00 15.58
N TYR A 57 12.72 15.82 14.99
CA TYR A 57 12.17 14.65 15.69
C TYR A 57 13.23 13.74 16.33
N HIS A 58 14.50 13.85 15.93
CA HIS A 58 15.59 13.03 16.47
C HIS A 58 15.81 13.18 17.99
N LYS A 59 15.54 14.38 18.55
CA LYS A 59 15.75 14.64 19.98
C LYS A 59 14.72 13.94 20.88
N GLU A 60 13.50 13.76 20.42
CA GLU A 60 12.39 13.27 21.25
C GLU A 60 12.20 11.75 21.16
N THR A 61 12.37 11.15 19.99
CA THR A 61 11.99 9.74 19.76
C THR A 61 13.13 8.74 19.96
N GLY A 62 14.38 9.15 19.75
CA GLY A 62 15.56 8.26 19.79
C GLY A 62 15.70 7.37 18.55
N ILE A 63 14.84 7.53 17.54
CA ILE A 63 14.91 6.83 16.26
C ILE A 63 14.75 7.84 15.12
N ALA A 64 15.21 7.51 13.90
CA ALA A 64 15.07 8.44 12.78
C ALA A 64 13.63 8.52 12.29
N SER A 65 13.05 7.40 11.84
CA SER A 65 11.76 7.41 11.12
C SER A 65 11.08 6.05 11.08
N TYR A 66 9.74 6.08 11.00
CA TYR A 66 8.94 4.93 10.57
C TYR A 66 8.54 5.13 9.10
N MET A 67 9.01 4.22 8.25
CA MET A 67 8.72 4.22 6.81
C MET A 67 7.84 3.04 6.45
N LEU A 68 6.79 3.32 5.68
CA LEU A 68 5.90 2.31 5.14
C LEU A 68 6.25 2.02 3.68
N ILE A 69 6.57 0.77 3.38
CA ILE A 69 6.81 0.28 2.04
C ILE A 69 5.58 -0.52 1.61
N TYR A 70 4.93 -0.10 0.53
CA TYR A 70 3.80 -0.81 -0.06
C TYR A 70 4.10 -1.17 -1.52
N ASN A 71 3.92 -2.44 -1.88
CA ASN A 71 4.10 -2.92 -3.25
C ASN A 71 3.12 -4.07 -3.56
N SER A 72 3.23 -4.66 -4.76
CA SER A 72 2.30 -5.70 -5.22
C SER A 72 2.24 -6.96 -4.35
N TYR A 73 3.20 -7.17 -3.46
CA TYR A 73 3.27 -8.33 -2.56
C TYR A 73 2.73 -8.04 -1.16
N GLY A 74 2.55 -6.77 -0.80
CA GLY A 74 2.04 -6.38 0.51
C GLY A 74 2.73 -5.15 1.07
N LEU A 75 2.68 -5.08 2.39
CA LEU A 75 3.02 -3.91 3.19
C LEU A 75 4.12 -4.27 4.19
N THR A 76 5.09 -3.37 4.37
CA THR A 76 6.13 -3.51 5.39
C THR A 76 6.36 -2.17 6.07
N LEU A 77 6.26 -2.16 7.40
CA LEU A 77 6.64 -1.03 8.23
C LEU A 77 8.06 -1.26 8.73
N ILE A 78 8.98 -0.38 8.35
CA ILE A 78 10.38 -0.40 8.78
C ILE A 78 10.69 0.82 9.63
N VAL A 79 11.70 0.69 10.47
CA VAL A 79 12.26 1.78 11.25
C VAL A 79 13.74 1.97 10.88
N HIS A 80 14.15 3.21 10.68
CA HIS A 80 15.55 3.57 10.44
C HIS A 80 16.22 4.10 11.70
N GLU A 81 17.41 3.60 12.00
CA GLU A 81 18.24 4.19 13.05
C GLU A 81 18.84 5.53 12.59
N PRO A 82 18.97 6.52 13.49
CA PRO A 82 19.55 7.82 13.15
C PRO A 82 21.06 7.71 12.95
N PHE A 83 21.59 8.44 11.97
CA PHE A 83 23.03 8.67 11.86
C PHE A 83 23.46 9.67 12.93
N GLU A 84 24.52 9.36 13.69
CA GLU A 84 25.07 10.28 14.69
C GLU A 84 25.69 11.53 14.03
N SER A 85 26.50 11.35 12.98
CA SER A 85 26.96 12.45 12.11
C SER A 85 27.47 11.93 10.76
N SER A 86 27.60 12.82 9.77
CA SER A 86 28.20 12.50 8.47
C SER A 86 29.65 12.03 8.62
N GLU A 87 30.40 12.64 9.54
CA GLU A 87 31.79 12.30 9.81
C GLU A 87 31.91 10.88 10.37
N ILE A 88 31.09 10.53 11.37
CA ILE A 88 31.05 9.19 11.97
C ILE A 88 30.60 8.14 10.94
N ALA A 89 29.57 8.44 10.15
CA ALA A 89 29.09 7.52 9.13
C ALA A 89 30.15 7.18 8.06
N ILE A 90 30.99 8.16 7.71
CA ILE A 90 32.11 7.94 6.77
C ILE A 90 33.26 7.20 7.46
N GLN A 91 33.60 7.57 8.70
CA GLN A 91 34.72 6.96 9.44
C GLN A 91 34.48 5.49 9.80
N GLU A 92 33.24 5.16 10.17
CA GLU A 92 32.86 3.81 10.60
C GLU A 92 32.29 2.96 9.45
N GLU A 93 32.25 3.50 8.22
CA GLU A 93 31.56 2.90 7.07
C GLU A 93 30.12 2.46 7.44
N ALA A 94 29.47 3.22 8.32
CA ALA A 94 28.19 2.87 8.89
C ALA A 94 27.10 2.87 7.81
N ASN A 95 26.46 1.71 7.61
CA ASN A 95 25.37 1.55 6.66
C ASN A 95 24.01 1.85 7.33
N ILE A 96 22.99 2.13 6.52
CA ILE A 96 21.62 2.32 7.02
C ILE A 96 21.16 1.00 7.65
N VAL A 97 21.10 0.95 8.98
CA VAL A 97 20.46 -0.14 9.70
C VAL A 97 18.97 0.15 9.72
N SER A 98 18.21 -0.74 9.08
CA SER A 98 16.75 -0.73 9.12
C SER A 98 16.26 -1.97 9.83
N ARG A 99 15.31 -1.78 10.74
CA ARG A 99 14.66 -2.88 11.45
C ARG A 99 13.21 -3.00 10.98
N GLN A 100 12.79 -4.22 10.71
CA GLN A 100 11.40 -4.52 10.36
C GLN A 100 10.54 -4.50 11.63
N VAL A 101 9.42 -3.77 11.59
CA VAL A 101 8.52 -3.58 12.73
C VAL A 101 7.23 -4.36 12.54
N ALA A 102 6.66 -4.32 11.33
CA ALA A 102 5.46 -5.07 10.98
C ALA A 102 5.48 -5.45 9.50
N VAL A 103 4.84 -6.56 9.16
CA VAL A 103 4.74 -7.08 7.80
C VAL A 103 3.35 -7.62 7.58
N GLU A 104 2.76 -7.26 6.46
CA GLU A 104 1.56 -7.87 5.97
C GLU A 104 1.78 -8.34 4.53
N TYR A 105 1.55 -9.62 4.30
CA TYR A 105 1.67 -10.22 2.97
C TYR A 105 0.29 -10.35 2.34
N SER A 106 0.17 -9.90 1.10
CA SER A 106 -1.01 -10.19 0.30
C SER A 106 -0.99 -11.65 -0.12
N MET A 107 -2.05 -12.41 0.20
CA MET A 107 -2.20 -13.81 -0.25
C MET A 107 -2.14 -13.95 -1.78
N LYS A 108 -2.53 -12.89 -2.49
CA LYS A 108 -2.45 -12.81 -3.95
C LYS A 108 -1.76 -11.50 -4.34
N ARG A 109 -0.82 -11.59 -5.28
CA ARG A 109 -0.15 -10.41 -5.84
C ARG A 109 -1.19 -9.44 -6.44
N GLN A 110 -1.17 -8.19 -5.98
CA GLN A 110 -1.99 -7.14 -6.56
C GLN A 110 -1.42 -6.66 -7.90
N LEU A 111 -2.26 -6.62 -8.92
CA LEU A 111 -1.91 -6.15 -10.25
C LEU A 111 -2.54 -4.79 -10.53
N VAL A 112 -2.01 -4.05 -11.51
CA VAL A 112 -2.58 -2.74 -11.92
C VAL A 112 -4.07 -2.86 -12.22
N ARG A 113 -4.51 -3.96 -12.86
CA ARG A 113 -5.92 -4.23 -13.19
C ARG A 113 -6.85 -4.33 -11.98
N ASP A 114 -6.30 -4.64 -10.81
CA ASP A 114 -7.06 -4.81 -9.56
C ASP A 114 -7.30 -3.45 -8.87
N THR A 115 -6.50 -2.43 -9.19
CA THR A 115 -6.68 -1.04 -8.71
C THR A 115 -7.89 -0.37 -9.34
N ASP A 116 -8.45 0.66 -8.69
CA ASP A 116 -9.60 1.40 -9.23
C ASP A 116 -9.27 2.11 -10.55
N ASN A 117 -8.05 2.63 -10.69
CA ASN A 117 -7.57 3.19 -11.94
C ASN A 117 -7.44 2.11 -13.03
N GLY A 118 -6.99 0.91 -12.67
CA GLY A 118 -6.94 -0.25 -13.56
C GLY A 118 -8.32 -0.71 -14.03
N LYS A 119 -9.32 -0.71 -13.15
CA LYS A 119 -10.72 -0.98 -13.49
C LYS A 119 -11.25 0.08 -14.46
N LYS A 120 -11.02 1.37 -14.18
CA LYS A 120 -11.39 2.48 -15.08
C LYS A 120 -10.70 2.37 -16.45
N LEU A 121 -9.43 1.97 -16.48
CA LEU A 121 -8.68 1.73 -17.73
C LEU A 121 -9.29 0.59 -18.54
N GLN A 122 -9.62 -0.54 -17.90
CA GLN A 122 -10.28 -1.66 -18.58
C GLN A 122 -11.63 -1.26 -19.18
N ILE A 123 -12.44 -0.49 -18.44
CA ILE A 123 -13.71 0.02 -18.96
C ILE A 123 -13.48 0.92 -20.17
N ARG A 124 -12.49 1.83 -20.13
CA ARG A 124 -12.16 2.69 -21.28
C ARG A 124 -11.74 1.88 -22.50
N ILE A 125 -10.85 0.91 -22.32
CA ILE A 125 -10.41 0.00 -23.39
C ILE A 125 -11.62 -0.72 -23.99
N TYR A 126 -12.49 -1.26 -23.15
CA TYR A 126 -13.70 -1.95 -23.59
C TYR A 126 -14.62 -1.06 -24.42
N LEU A 127 -14.91 0.16 -23.96
CA LEU A 127 -15.76 1.10 -24.68
C LEU A 127 -15.13 1.56 -26.00
N SER A 128 -13.81 1.79 -26.03
CA SER A 128 -13.09 2.14 -27.26
C SER A 128 -13.15 1.02 -28.31
N LEU A 129 -13.02 -0.24 -27.89
CA LEU A 129 -13.13 -1.39 -28.81
C LEU A 129 -14.55 -1.54 -29.35
N LYS A 130 -15.58 -1.39 -28.50
CA LYS A 130 -16.98 -1.41 -28.95
C LYS A 130 -17.30 -0.30 -29.94
N ASN A 131 -16.88 0.94 -29.68
CA ASN A 131 -17.12 2.06 -30.57
C ASN A 131 -16.47 1.86 -31.95
N ASN A 132 -15.34 1.15 -32.01
CA ASN A 132 -14.70 0.81 -33.27
C ASN A 132 -15.52 -0.22 -34.07
N GLU A 133 -16.15 -1.20 -33.40
CA GLU A 133 -17.04 -2.18 -34.05
C GLU A 133 -18.36 -1.62 -34.58
N TYR A 134 -18.92 -0.59 -33.93
CA TYR A 134 -20.11 0.10 -34.45
C TYR A 134 -19.85 0.86 -35.75
N ASN A 135 -18.58 1.18 -36.05
CA ASN A 135 -18.16 1.81 -37.31
C ASN A 135 -17.80 0.79 -38.41
N VAL A 136 -17.94 -0.52 -38.16
CA VAL A 136 -17.71 -1.56 -39.16
C VAL A 136 -19.05 -1.90 -39.86
N PRO A 137 -19.11 -1.85 -41.20
CA PRO A 137 -20.30 -2.25 -41.95
C PRO A 137 -20.79 -3.64 -41.56
N SER A 138 -22.10 -3.84 -41.51
CA SER A 138 -22.75 -5.10 -41.12
C SER A 138 -22.28 -6.33 -41.90
N SER A 139 -21.73 -6.14 -43.10
CA SER A 139 -21.17 -7.19 -43.97
C SER A 139 -19.78 -7.71 -43.53
N GLN A 140 -19.11 -7.07 -42.58
CA GLN A 140 -17.76 -7.45 -42.10
C GLN A 140 -17.70 -7.78 -40.61
N LYS A 141 -18.84 -7.90 -39.93
CA LYS A 141 -18.89 -8.28 -38.51
C LYS A 141 -18.54 -9.76 -38.34
N SER A 142 -17.28 -10.05 -38.01
CA SER A 142 -16.88 -11.33 -37.41
C SER A 142 -17.00 -11.24 -35.88
N GLU A 143 -17.05 -12.38 -35.19
CA GLU A 143 -17.07 -12.38 -33.71
C GLU A 143 -15.87 -11.60 -33.17
N PRO A 144 -16.07 -10.69 -32.21
CA PRO A 144 -14.99 -9.87 -31.70
C PRO A 144 -13.87 -10.68 -31.02
N PRO A 145 -12.59 -10.44 -31.36
CA PRO A 145 -11.46 -11.04 -30.65
C PRO A 145 -11.45 -10.72 -29.14
N TRP A 146 -12.01 -9.57 -28.74
CA TRP A 146 -12.08 -9.19 -27.32
C TRP A 146 -13.08 -10.00 -26.50
N LEU A 147 -14.01 -10.72 -27.13
CA LEU A 147 -14.90 -11.66 -26.43
C LEU A 147 -14.09 -12.79 -25.76
N PHE A 148 -12.88 -13.09 -26.25
CA PHE A 148 -11.93 -14.00 -25.62
C PHE A 148 -11.09 -13.34 -24.52
N ILE A 149 -10.82 -12.04 -24.62
CA ILE A 149 -10.03 -11.27 -23.64
C ILE A 149 -10.85 -11.00 -22.36
N MET A 150 -12.17 -10.85 -22.49
CA MET A 150 -13.06 -10.52 -21.37
C MET A 150 -13.83 -11.70 -20.78
N LYS A 151 -13.72 -12.90 -21.36
CA LYS A 151 -14.15 -14.09 -20.62
C LYS A 151 -13.23 -14.22 -19.41
N PRO A 152 -13.75 -14.47 -18.18
CA PRO A 152 -12.87 -14.85 -17.08
C PRO A 152 -12.04 -16.02 -17.58
N MET A 153 -10.69 -15.89 -17.54
CA MET A 153 -9.80 -17.02 -17.74
C MET A 153 -10.30 -18.11 -16.79
N LYS A 154 -10.98 -19.14 -17.31
CA LYS A 154 -11.14 -20.38 -16.57
C LYS A 154 -9.71 -20.78 -16.26
N LEU A 155 -9.35 -20.78 -14.97
CA LEU A 155 -8.15 -21.44 -14.54
C LEU A 155 -8.24 -22.85 -15.13
N CYS A 156 -7.34 -23.15 -16.07
CA CYS A 156 -7.08 -24.51 -16.45
C CYS A 156 -6.65 -25.18 -15.14
N GLN A 157 -7.50 -26.02 -14.57
CA GLN A 157 -7.09 -26.93 -13.52
C GLN A 157 -6.06 -27.85 -14.18
N ILE A 158 -4.79 -27.58 -13.90
CA ILE A 158 -3.70 -28.48 -14.26
C ILE A 158 -3.79 -29.65 -13.27
N PRO A 159 -3.80 -30.91 -13.74
CA PRO A 159 -3.91 -32.10 -12.88
C PRO A 159 -2.75 -32.24 -11.90
#